data_AF-B2B3J7-F1
#
_entry.id   AF-B2B3J7-F1
#
_cell.length_a   1.000
_cell.length_b   1.000
_cell.length_c   1.000
_cell.angle_alpha   90.00
_cell.angle_beta   90.00
_cell.angle_gamma   90.00
#
_symmetry.space_group_name_H-M   'P 1'
#
loop_
_entity.id
_entity.type
_entity.pdbx_description
1 polymer ?
#
loop_
_entity_poly.entity_id
_entity_poly.type
_entity_poly.pdbx_seq_one_letter_code
_entity_poly.pdbx_strand_id
1 'polypeptide(L)'
;MSPSAKENGSNGVSANGHDAVPDVAEVQLPQVEGEWTVDKVLDALPGDKPTEGTTSPLAFFHILEKLKTNKREGWRRFGINRGESISDHMYRMSLISMLAPPALASKLDMAKCMKMCLIHDMAESIVGDITPVDGVPKQEKSRREATTMDYITKGLLGNVDGGKVGEEIRAIWQEYEDSKTLESHYVHDIDKMELLLQMVEYEKRGDHKLDLGEFAYVKTRIVLPEIQAWADDLLKEWNAYWVGHEHVRGDKAVESSGVSAQKKAMQDNYYNKE
;
A
#
# COMPACT_ATOMS: atom_id res chain seq x y z
N MET A 1 17.24 -14.13 39.21
CA MET A 1 18.22 -13.05 39.45
C MET A 1 18.69 -12.57 38.10
N SER A 2 18.37 -11.33 37.75
CA SER A 2 18.89 -10.62 36.57
C SER A 2 20.40 -10.38 36.68
N PRO A 3 21.03 -9.99 35.57
CA PRO A 3 21.55 -8.63 35.55
C PRO A 3 21.10 -7.85 34.32
N SER A 4 20.69 -6.62 34.63
CA SER A 4 20.22 -5.56 33.76
C SER A 4 21.40 -4.92 32.99
N ALA A 5 21.20 -4.63 31.71
CA ALA A 5 22.13 -3.86 30.89
C ALA A 5 21.44 -2.58 30.38
N LYS A 6 21.44 -1.59 31.28
CA LYS A 6 21.57 -0.13 31.10
C LYS A 6 21.15 0.48 29.76
N GLU A 7 20.05 1.22 29.83
CA GLU A 7 19.80 2.43 29.05
C GLU A 7 21.01 3.38 29.12
N ASN A 8 21.53 3.79 27.97
CA ASN A 8 22.42 4.94 27.87
C ASN A 8 21.59 6.12 27.34
N GLY A 9 21.15 6.97 28.26
CA GLY A 9 20.64 8.30 27.94
C GLY A 9 21.75 9.17 27.39
N SER A 10 21.60 9.62 26.15
CA SER A 10 22.31 10.80 25.66
C SER A 10 21.47 12.04 25.97
N ASN A 11 21.64 12.58 27.18
CA ASN A 11 21.22 13.95 27.49
C ASN A 11 22.13 14.93 26.75
N GLY A 12 21.79 15.19 25.48
CA GLY A 12 22.18 16.41 24.81
C GLY A 12 21.29 17.54 25.31
N VAL A 13 21.78 18.33 26.27
CA VAL A 13 21.16 19.58 26.67
C VAL A 13 21.19 20.53 25.47
N SER A 14 20.05 20.64 24.77
CA SER A 14 19.83 21.73 23.82
C SER A 14 19.54 23.00 24.63
N ALA A 15 20.52 23.89 24.68
CA ALA A 15 20.34 25.25 25.13
C ALA A 15 19.60 26.03 24.04
N ASN A 16 18.26 25.94 24.05
CA ASN A 16 17.32 26.93 23.53
C ASN A 16 15.92 26.49 23.95
N GLY A 17 15.22 27.32 24.74
CA GLY A 17 13.89 27.06 25.29
C GLY A 17 12.75 27.11 24.26
N HIS A 18 12.92 26.41 23.15
CA HIS A 18 11.82 26.01 22.28
C HIS A 18 11.54 24.54 22.58
N ASP A 19 10.30 24.22 22.96
CA ASP A 19 9.85 22.83 23.04
C ASP A 19 10.27 22.11 21.75
N ALA A 20 10.93 20.97 21.89
CA ALA A 20 11.43 20.22 20.74
C ALA A 20 10.24 19.86 19.84
N VAL A 21 10.18 20.47 18.65
CA VAL A 21 9.17 20.14 17.66
C VAL A 21 9.41 18.68 17.24
N PRO A 22 8.41 17.78 17.34
CA PRO A 22 8.57 16.40 16.92
C PRO A 22 8.89 16.33 15.43
N ASP A 23 9.43 15.19 14.96
CA ASP A 23 9.66 15.00 13.53
C ASP A 23 8.31 14.96 12.79
N VAL A 24 7.97 16.08 12.15
CA VAL A 24 6.70 16.27 11.44
C VAL A 24 6.57 15.43 10.18
N ALA A 25 7.66 14.80 9.72
CA ALA A 25 7.63 13.84 8.61
C ALA A 25 7.15 12.45 9.05
N GLU A 26 7.17 12.15 10.36
CA GLU A 26 6.60 10.94 10.92
C GLU A 26 5.12 11.16 11.28
N VAL A 27 4.23 10.78 10.37
CA VAL A 27 2.78 10.88 10.61
C VAL A 27 2.26 9.52 11.07
N GLN A 28 1.75 9.46 12.30
CA GLN A 28 0.97 8.32 12.78
C GLN A 28 -0.49 8.55 12.45
N LEU A 29 -1.11 7.57 11.80
CA LEU A 29 -2.55 7.60 11.60
C LEU A 29 -3.28 7.40 12.93
N PRO A 30 -4.27 8.24 13.23
CA PRO A 30 -4.98 8.15 14.49
C PRO A 30 -5.79 6.85 14.56
N GLN A 31 -5.69 6.16 15.70
CA GLN A 31 -6.57 5.06 16.03
C GLN A 31 -7.91 5.62 16.52
N VAL A 32 -9.02 5.14 15.95
CA VAL A 32 -10.36 5.62 16.28
C VAL A 32 -11.06 4.63 17.21
N GLU A 33 -11.61 5.12 18.31
CA GLU A 33 -12.43 4.32 19.22
C GLU A 33 -13.86 4.09 18.69
N GLY A 34 -14.35 2.86 18.86
CA GLY A 34 -15.69 2.45 18.46
C GLY A 34 -15.84 2.26 16.94
N GLU A 35 -17.01 2.61 16.41
CA GLU A 35 -17.27 2.52 14.98
C GLU A 35 -16.39 3.50 14.20
N TRP A 36 -15.70 2.99 13.17
CA TRP A 36 -14.84 3.78 12.30
C TRP A 36 -15.66 4.61 11.32
N THR A 37 -15.37 5.91 11.24
CA THR A 37 -15.93 6.84 10.24
C THR A 37 -14.85 7.80 9.75
N VAL A 38 -15.01 8.32 8.53
CA VAL A 38 -14.11 9.33 7.96
C VAL A 38 -14.02 10.55 8.89
N ASP A 39 -15.17 11.05 9.39
CA ASP A 39 -15.21 12.21 10.28
C ASP A 39 -14.36 12.04 11.54
N LYS A 40 -14.43 10.87 12.19
CA LYS A 40 -13.65 10.61 13.41
C LYS A 40 -12.15 10.58 13.14
N VAL A 41 -11.74 10.02 11.98
CA VAL A 41 -10.33 10.06 11.58
C VAL A 41 -9.90 11.50 11.34
N LEU A 42 -10.71 12.29 10.63
CA LEU A 42 -10.43 13.70 10.37
C LEU A 42 -10.41 14.55 11.65
N ASP A 43 -11.28 14.29 12.63
CA ASP A 43 -11.29 14.94 13.94
C ASP A 43 -10.02 14.67 14.76
N ALA A 44 -9.43 13.49 14.57
CA ALA A 44 -8.23 13.07 15.30
C ALA A 44 -6.92 13.51 14.61
N LEU A 45 -6.98 13.98 13.36
CA LEU A 45 -5.82 14.48 12.63
C LEU A 45 -5.49 15.93 13.05
N PRO A 46 -4.20 16.31 13.06
CA PRO A 46 -3.82 17.68 13.36
C PRO A 46 -4.26 18.65 12.25
N GLY A 47 -4.70 19.83 12.64
CA GLY A 47 -5.14 20.90 11.74
C GLY A 47 -6.66 20.97 11.57
N ASP A 48 -7.11 21.88 10.70
CA ASP A 48 -8.53 22.03 10.40
C ASP A 48 -9.00 20.93 9.44
N LYS A 49 -10.27 20.50 9.61
CA LYS A 49 -10.90 19.58 8.66
C LYS A 49 -10.94 20.20 7.26
N PRO A 50 -10.66 19.43 6.19
CA PRO A 50 -10.78 19.92 4.83
C PRO A 50 -12.22 20.38 4.53
N THR A 51 -12.36 21.55 3.92
CA THR A 51 -13.68 22.09 3.55
C THR A 51 -14.27 21.36 2.36
N GLU A 52 -15.46 20.79 2.51
CA GLU A 52 -16.24 20.16 1.44
C GLU A 52 -17.06 21.16 0.61
N GLY A 53 -17.52 20.73 -0.56
CA GLY A 53 -18.47 21.48 -1.39
C GLY A 53 -17.90 22.76 -2.02
N THR A 54 -16.58 22.94 -2.00
CA THR A 54 -15.95 24.08 -2.65
C THR A 54 -15.71 23.79 -4.14
N THR A 55 -15.60 24.84 -4.97
CA THR A 55 -15.18 24.70 -6.37
C THR A 55 -13.65 24.63 -6.54
N SER A 56 -12.90 24.75 -5.43
CA SER A 56 -11.45 24.68 -5.39
C SER A 56 -10.98 23.26 -5.02
N PRO A 57 -10.00 22.68 -5.71
CA PRO A 57 -9.46 21.37 -5.37
C PRO A 57 -8.49 21.39 -4.16
N LEU A 58 -8.33 22.53 -3.47
CA LEU A 58 -7.32 22.69 -2.43
C LEU A 58 -7.48 21.69 -1.27
N ALA A 59 -8.71 21.46 -0.82
CA ALA A 59 -9.01 20.51 0.25
C ALA A 59 -8.59 19.07 -0.13
N PHE A 60 -8.78 18.69 -1.39
CA PHE A 60 -8.33 17.42 -1.93
C PHE A 60 -6.79 17.30 -1.95
N PHE A 61 -6.07 18.37 -2.29
CA PHE A 61 -4.59 18.35 -2.28
C PHE A 61 -4.01 18.08 -0.89
N HIS A 62 -4.64 18.61 0.16
CA HIS A 62 -4.25 18.34 1.55
C HIS A 62 -4.48 16.87 1.95
N ILE A 63 -5.56 16.24 1.45
CA ILE A 63 -5.78 14.81 1.68
C ILE A 63 -4.76 13.96 0.93
N LEU A 64 -4.46 14.28 -0.33
CA LEU A 64 -3.48 13.53 -1.12
C LEU A 64 -2.07 13.52 -0.51
N GLU A 65 -1.67 14.58 0.19
CA GLU A 65 -0.37 14.65 0.86
C GLU A 65 -0.15 13.47 1.82
N LYS A 66 -1.21 12.97 2.46
CA LYS A 66 -1.14 11.87 3.42
C LYS A 66 -0.61 10.57 2.82
N LEU A 67 -0.74 10.38 1.50
CA LEU A 67 -0.16 9.21 0.81
C LEU A 67 1.37 9.26 0.75
N LYS A 68 2.00 10.42 0.97
CA LYS A 68 3.46 10.60 1.05
C LYS A 68 4.02 10.21 2.43
N THR A 69 3.22 10.42 3.46
CA THR A 69 3.62 10.24 4.85
C THR A 69 3.20 8.87 5.39
N ASN A 70 2.09 8.33 4.91
CA ASN A 70 1.67 6.95 5.18
C ASN A 70 2.63 5.97 4.49
N LYS A 71 3.45 5.29 5.30
CA LYS A 71 4.32 4.19 4.83
C LYS A 71 3.53 2.92 4.62
N ARG A 72 4.05 2.03 3.77
CA ARG A 72 3.46 0.69 3.57
C ARG A 72 3.69 -0.19 4.80
N GLU A 73 2.62 -0.54 5.51
CA GLU A 73 2.61 -1.28 6.78
C GLU A 73 3.22 -2.69 6.65
N GLY A 74 3.11 -3.30 5.47
CA GLY A 74 3.73 -4.59 5.18
C GLY A 74 5.23 -4.62 5.53
N TRP A 75 5.97 -3.56 5.22
CA TRP A 75 7.42 -3.46 5.46
C TRP A 75 7.78 -3.18 6.92
N ARG A 76 6.95 -2.41 7.65
CA ARG A 76 7.21 -2.07 9.06
C ARG A 76 7.24 -3.30 9.96
N ARG A 77 6.49 -4.34 9.61
CA ARG A 77 6.52 -5.66 10.29
C ARG A 77 7.89 -6.35 10.26
N PHE A 78 8.76 -5.93 9.35
CA PHE A 78 10.13 -6.41 9.20
C PHE A 78 11.17 -5.40 9.73
N GLY A 79 10.74 -4.40 10.50
CA GLY A 79 11.61 -3.36 11.06
C GLY A 79 11.98 -2.26 10.07
N ILE A 80 11.34 -2.19 8.90
CA ILE A 80 11.61 -1.17 7.87
C ILE A 80 10.74 0.06 8.14
N ASN A 81 11.16 0.88 9.12
CA ASN A 81 10.38 2.05 9.54
C ASN A 81 10.42 3.22 8.54
N ARG A 82 11.49 3.31 7.74
CA ARG A 82 11.68 4.33 6.69
C ARG A 82 11.51 3.74 5.29
N GLY A 83 10.55 2.84 5.15
CA GLY A 83 10.17 2.23 3.87
C GLY A 83 9.50 3.23 2.93
N GLU A 84 9.11 2.71 1.77
CA GLU A 84 8.33 3.46 0.78
C GLU A 84 7.00 3.93 1.35
N SER A 85 6.49 5.05 0.83
CA SER A 85 5.11 5.47 1.05
C SER A 85 4.15 4.85 0.05
N ILE A 86 2.85 4.97 0.31
CA ILE A 86 1.81 4.54 -0.62
C ILE A 86 1.95 5.30 -1.96
N SER A 87 2.29 6.59 -1.92
CA SER A 87 2.55 7.36 -3.15
C SER A 87 3.78 6.88 -3.93
N ASP A 88 4.83 6.40 -3.25
CA ASP A 88 6.02 5.85 -3.92
C ASP A 88 5.65 4.57 -4.70
N HIS A 89 4.89 3.69 -4.05
CA HIS A 89 4.33 2.47 -4.63
C HIS A 89 3.47 2.77 -5.87
N MET A 90 2.44 3.61 -5.72
CA MET A 90 1.54 3.98 -6.84
C MET A 90 2.28 4.68 -7.99
N TYR A 91 3.28 5.51 -7.70
CA TYR A 91 4.11 6.15 -8.72
C TYR A 91 4.88 5.10 -9.54
N ARG A 92 5.56 4.17 -8.88
CA ARG A 92 6.35 3.14 -9.58
C ARG A 92 5.43 2.20 -10.36
N MET A 93 4.27 1.82 -9.81
CA MET A 93 3.24 1.09 -10.55
C MET A 93 2.82 1.80 -11.83
N SER A 94 2.54 3.12 -11.77
CA SER A 94 2.13 3.88 -12.96
C SER A 94 3.21 3.85 -14.04
N LEU A 95 4.49 3.97 -13.67
CA LEU A 95 5.60 3.86 -14.64
C LEU A 95 5.74 2.45 -15.21
N ILE A 96 5.66 1.41 -14.36
CA ILE A 96 5.72 0.01 -14.83
C ILE A 96 4.57 -0.26 -15.81
N SER A 97 3.37 0.27 -15.52
CA SER A 97 2.19 0.05 -16.35
C SER A 97 2.40 0.51 -17.80
N MET A 98 3.21 1.55 -18.04
CA MET A 98 3.55 2.05 -19.39
C MET A 98 4.26 1.03 -20.27
N LEU A 99 4.86 -0.01 -19.67
CA LEU A 99 5.64 -1.04 -20.36
C LEU A 99 4.79 -2.26 -20.74
N ALA A 100 3.49 -2.05 -20.98
CA ALA A 100 2.55 -3.12 -21.29
C ALA A 100 3.10 -4.10 -22.34
N PRO A 101 3.09 -5.41 -22.06
CA PRO A 101 3.56 -6.43 -23.01
C PRO A 101 2.86 -6.28 -24.37
N PRO A 102 3.55 -6.52 -25.51
CA PRO A 102 2.96 -6.32 -26.84
C PRO A 102 1.64 -7.07 -27.07
N ALA A 103 1.45 -8.23 -26.42
CA ALA A 103 0.23 -9.02 -26.50
C ALA A 103 -1.00 -8.38 -25.80
N LEU A 104 -0.76 -7.45 -24.89
CA LEU A 104 -1.77 -6.71 -24.12
C LEU A 104 -1.90 -5.25 -24.57
N ALA A 105 -0.81 -4.62 -25.01
CA ALA A 105 -0.74 -3.18 -25.27
C ALA A 105 -1.83 -2.64 -26.21
N SER A 106 -2.23 -3.41 -27.24
CA SER A 106 -3.29 -3.01 -28.18
C SER A 106 -4.72 -3.20 -27.65
N LYS A 107 -4.88 -3.85 -26.49
CA LYS A 107 -6.17 -4.18 -25.86
C LYS A 107 -6.44 -3.36 -24.60
N LEU A 108 -5.44 -2.62 -24.12
CA LEU A 108 -5.51 -1.83 -22.90
C LEU A 108 -5.68 -0.36 -23.23
N ASP A 109 -6.56 0.32 -22.52
CA ASP A 109 -6.48 1.79 -22.40
C ASP A 109 -5.36 2.14 -21.42
N MET A 110 -4.19 2.48 -21.96
CA MET A 110 -3.02 2.79 -21.15
C MET A 110 -3.21 4.03 -20.27
N ALA A 111 -3.96 5.03 -20.73
CA ALA A 111 -4.23 6.22 -19.94
C ALA A 111 -5.09 5.87 -18.72
N LYS A 112 -6.10 5.01 -18.91
CA LYS A 112 -6.91 4.49 -17.81
C LYS A 112 -6.09 3.62 -16.85
N CYS A 113 -5.25 2.71 -17.34
CA CYS A 113 -4.38 1.89 -16.49
C CYS A 113 -3.46 2.74 -15.61
N MET A 114 -2.81 3.76 -16.18
CA MET A 114 -1.95 4.68 -15.41
C MET A 114 -2.75 5.44 -14.35
N LYS A 115 -3.92 5.97 -14.71
CA LYS A 115 -4.82 6.63 -13.74
C LYS A 115 -5.22 5.67 -12.62
N MET A 116 -5.57 4.43 -12.96
CA MET A 116 -5.97 3.41 -11.99
C MET A 116 -4.83 3.10 -11.01
N CYS A 117 -3.59 2.94 -11.49
CA CYS A 117 -2.41 2.80 -10.61
C CYS A 117 -2.30 3.96 -9.61
N LEU A 118 -2.55 5.20 -10.05
CA LEU A 118 -2.47 6.41 -9.21
C LEU A 118 -3.68 6.63 -8.29
N ILE A 119 -4.74 5.84 -8.44
CA ILE A 119 -6.02 6.03 -7.75
C ILE A 119 -6.36 4.88 -6.81
N HIS A 120 -5.94 3.65 -7.11
CA HIS A 120 -6.47 2.45 -6.42
C HIS A 120 -6.33 2.50 -4.88
N ASP A 121 -5.16 2.90 -4.37
CA ASP A 121 -4.89 3.04 -2.93
C ASP A 121 -5.17 4.47 -2.40
N MET A 122 -5.87 5.34 -3.15
CA MET A 122 -6.14 6.72 -2.72
C MET A 122 -6.95 6.79 -1.41
N ALA A 123 -7.81 5.79 -1.16
CA ALA A 123 -8.58 5.68 0.08
C ALA A 123 -7.68 5.55 1.32
N GLU A 124 -6.48 5.01 1.18
CA GLU A 124 -5.53 4.82 2.27
C GLU A 124 -4.96 6.15 2.82
N SER A 125 -5.23 7.28 2.14
CA SER A 125 -4.96 8.62 2.65
C SER A 125 -5.69 8.92 3.97
N ILE A 126 -6.83 8.27 4.20
CA ILE A 126 -7.62 8.39 5.45
C ILE A 126 -7.73 7.04 6.15
N VAL A 127 -7.97 5.96 5.42
CA VAL A 127 -8.13 4.62 6.01
C VAL A 127 -6.82 4.11 6.65
N GLY A 128 -5.68 4.49 6.05
CA GLY A 128 -4.40 3.83 6.27
C GLY A 128 -4.24 2.55 5.47
N ASP A 129 -2.99 2.08 5.40
CA ASP A 129 -2.63 0.81 4.76
C ASP A 129 -3.00 -0.35 5.70
N ILE A 130 -4.22 -0.87 5.57
CA ILE A 130 -4.71 -2.01 6.36
C ILE A 130 -4.19 -3.30 5.75
N THR A 131 -3.36 -4.02 6.51
CA THR A 131 -2.79 -5.30 6.11
C THR A 131 -3.62 -6.50 6.61
N PRO A 132 -3.45 -7.70 6.02
CA PRO A 132 -4.18 -8.89 6.46
C PRO A 132 -3.94 -9.29 7.94
N VAL A 133 -2.86 -8.83 8.56
CA VAL A 133 -2.55 -9.16 9.96
C VAL A 133 -3.23 -8.25 10.97
N ASP A 134 -3.82 -7.14 10.53
CA ASP A 134 -4.48 -6.16 11.41
C ASP A 134 -5.86 -6.62 11.90
N GLY A 135 -6.36 -7.74 11.36
CA GLY A 135 -7.58 -8.39 11.84
C GLY A 135 -8.88 -7.65 11.48
N VAL A 136 -8.81 -6.58 10.67
CA VAL A 136 -9.99 -5.91 10.11
C VAL A 136 -10.62 -6.84 9.06
N PRO A 137 -11.92 -7.17 9.15
CA PRO A 137 -12.58 -7.98 8.13
C PRO A 137 -12.56 -7.31 6.76
N LYS A 138 -12.43 -8.08 5.67
CA LYS A 138 -12.41 -7.57 4.29
C LYS A 138 -13.61 -6.68 3.96
N GLN A 139 -14.81 -7.08 4.38
CA GLN A 139 -16.04 -6.30 4.20
C GLN A 139 -15.97 -4.94 4.92
N GLU A 140 -15.36 -4.89 6.11
CA GLU A 140 -15.17 -3.64 6.83
C GLU A 140 -14.10 -2.78 6.15
N LYS A 141 -12.95 -3.35 5.74
CA LYS A 141 -11.95 -2.62 4.94
C LYS A 141 -12.59 -1.98 3.70
N SER A 142 -13.31 -2.78 2.90
CA SER A 142 -14.01 -2.30 1.70
C SER A 142 -15.03 -1.20 2.02
N ARG A 143 -15.79 -1.32 3.12
CA ARG A 143 -16.72 -0.27 3.56
C ARG A 143 -16.00 1.04 3.90
N ARG A 144 -14.88 0.98 4.63
CA ARG A 144 -14.06 2.15 5.00
C ARG A 144 -13.50 2.83 3.75
N GLU A 145 -12.98 2.05 2.82
CA GLU A 145 -12.39 2.56 1.58
C GLU A 145 -13.44 3.18 0.67
N ALA A 146 -14.58 2.51 0.47
CA ALA A 146 -15.68 3.04 -0.32
C ALA A 146 -16.25 4.34 0.28
N THR A 147 -16.41 4.41 1.60
CA THR A 147 -16.86 5.63 2.30
C THR A 147 -15.84 6.76 2.14
N THR A 148 -14.55 6.45 2.20
CA THR A 148 -13.47 7.42 2.01
C THR A 148 -13.46 7.95 0.57
N MET A 149 -13.60 7.07 -0.42
CA MET A 149 -13.67 7.48 -1.81
C MET A 149 -14.90 8.32 -2.10
N ASP A 150 -16.04 8.01 -1.48
CA ASP A 150 -17.23 8.85 -1.57
C ASP A 150 -16.99 10.23 -0.96
N TYR A 151 -16.34 10.34 0.20
CA TYR A 151 -15.95 11.62 0.78
C TYR A 151 -15.00 12.42 -0.13
N ILE A 152 -13.96 11.78 -0.67
CA ILE A 152 -13.01 12.44 -1.58
C ILE A 152 -13.72 12.92 -2.86
N THR A 153 -14.49 12.05 -3.50
CA THR A 153 -15.02 12.29 -4.84
C THR A 153 -16.29 13.13 -4.85
N LYS A 154 -17.18 12.95 -3.86
CA LYS A 154 -18.43 13.70 -3.75
C LYS A 154 -18.31 14.91 -2.82
N GLY A 155 -17.58 14.79 -1.72
CA GLY A 155 -17.38 15.87 -0.75
C GLY A 155 -16.36 16.91 -1.22
N LEU A 156 -15.12 16.47 -1.47
CA LEU A 156 -14.02 17.38 -1.81
C LEU A 156 -14.00 17.79 -3.29
N LEU A 157 -14.37 16.86 -4.19
CA LEU A 157 -14.32 17.09 -5.63
C LEU A 157 -15.70 17.29 -6.29
N GLY A 158 -16.81 17.14 -5.55
CA GLY A 158 -18.17 17.15 -6.12
C GLY A 158 -18.56 18.45 -6.82
N ASN A 159 -17.94 19.58 -6.47
CA ASN A 159 -18.17 20.88 -7.10
C ASN A 159 -16.98 21.38 -7.94
N VAL A 160 -15.86 20.64 -8.00
CA VAL A 160 -14.69 20.97 -8.81
C VAL A 160 -14.97 20.55 -10.25
N ASP A 161 -14.86 21.48 -11.20
CA ASP A 161 -15.23 21.26 -12.62
C ASP A 161 -16.63 20.65 -12.80
N GLY A 162 -17.58 21.06 -11.95
CA GLY A 162 -18.94 20.52 -11.94
C GLY A 162 -19.04 19.04 -11.55
N GLY A 163 -18.05 18.51 -10.81
CA GLY A 163 -18.06 17.16 -10.24
C GLY A 163 -17.49 16.06 -11.15
N LYS A 164 -17.26 16.37 -12.43
CA LYS A 164 -16.83 15.39 -13.45
C LYS A 164 -15.53 14.68 -13.07
N VAL A 165 -14.57 15.42 -12.51
CA VAL A 165 -13.28 14.85 -12.09
C VAL A 165 -13.48 13.86 -10.94
N GLY A 166 -14.33 14.20 -9.96
CA GLY A 166 -14.68 13.29 -8.86
C GLY A 166 -15.37 12.03 -9.36
N GLU A 167 -16.32 12.17 -10.29
CA GLU A 167 -17.02 11.03 -10.92
C GLU A 167 -16.07 10.09 -11.66
N GLU A 168 -15.12 10.63 -12.45
CA GLU A 168 -14.12 9.84 -13.15
C GLU A 168 -13.23 9.05 -12.18
N ILE A 169 -12.70 9.72 -11.14
CA ILE A 169 -11.85 9.07 -10.12
C ILE A 169 -12.63 7.95 -9.43
N ARG A 170 -13.89 8.21 -9.04
CA ARG A 170 -14.74 7.22 -8.36
C ARG A 170 -15.02 6.00 -9.23
N ALA A 171 -15.24 6.21 -10.53
CA ALA A 171 -15.49 5.14 -11.49
C ALA A 171 -14.24 4.28 -11.71
N ILE A 172 -13.07 4.91 -11.87
CA ILE A 172 -11.80 4.18 -12.03
C ILE A 172 -11.48 3.37 -10.78
N TRP A 173 -11.64 3.94 -9.59
CA TRP A 173 -11.45 3.23 -8.33
C TRP A 173 -12.41 2.03 -8.22
N GLN A 174 -13.69 2.21 -8.55
CA GLN A 174 -14.65 1.10 -8.54
C GLN A 174 -14.29 0.00 -9.52
N GLU A 175 -13.78 0.33 -10.71
CA GLU A 175 -13.35 -0.66 -11.70
C GLU A 175 -12.18 -1.51 -11.19
N TYR A 176 -11.25 -0.91 -10.44
CA TYR A 176 -10.18 -1.64 -9.75
C TYR A 176 -10.76 -2.60 -8.70
N GLU A 177 -11.62 -2.11 -7.80
CA GLU A 177 -12.24 -2.90 -6.73
C GLU A 177 -13.10 -4.06 -7.26
N ASP A 178 -13.84 -3.81 -8.35
CA ASP A 178 -14.69 -4.81 -8.97
C ASP A 178 -13.90 -5.97 -9.58
N SER A 179 -12.63 -5.74 -9.97
CA SER A 179 -11.73 -6.74 -10.56
C SER A 179 -12.35 -7.55 -11.71
N LYS A 180 -12.96 -6.87 -12.68
CA LYS A 180 -13.68 -7.52 -13.80
C LYS A 180 -13.08 -7.25 -15.19
N THR A 181 -12.47 -6.08 -15.38
CA THR A 181 -11.97 -5.64 -16.69
C THR A 181 -10.54 -6.11 -16.93
N LEU A 182 -10.11 -6.10 -18.19
CA LEU A 182 -8.72 -6.44 -18.53
C LEU A 182 -7.74 -5.44 -17.92
N GLU A 183 -8.09 -4.15 -17.93
CA GLU A 183 -7.31 -3.08 -17.32
C GLU A 183 -7.21 -3.25 -15.81
N SER A 184 -8.31 -3.61 -15.14
CA SER A 184 -8.31 -3.90 -13.71
C SER A 184 -7.40 -5.09 -13.38
N HIS A 185 -7.54 -6.21 -14.10
CA HIS A 185 -6.63 -7.37 -13.93
C HIS A 185 -5.17 -7.01 -14.21
N TYR A 186 -4.91 -6.20 -15.23
CA TYR A 186 -3.56 -5.73 -15.55
C TYR A 186 -2.98 -4.92 -14.39
N VAL A 187 -3.70 -3.93 -13.86
CA VAL A 187 -3.23 -3.09 -12.75
C VAL A 187 -3.08 -3.90 -11.45
N HIS A 188 -3.99 -4.85 -11.18
CA HIS A 188 -3.86 -5.81 -10.07
C HIS A 188 -2.57 -6.64 -10.17
N ASP A 189 -2.18 -7.05 -11.37
CA ASP A 189 -0.94 -7.79 -11.58
C ASP A 189 0.31 -6.89 -11.51
N ILE A 190 0.21 -5.63 -11.95
CA ILE A 190 1.27 -4.63 -11.79
C ILE A 190 1.50 -4.31 -10.31
N ASP A 191 0.46 -4.18 -9.50
CA ASP A 191 0.56 -3.99 -8.04
C ASP A 191 1.40 -5.11 -7.39
N LYS A 192 1.04 -6.37 -7.67
CA LYS A 192 1.79 -7.53 -7.17
C LYS A 192 3.22 -7.59 -7.69
N MET A 193 3.43 -7.22 -8.96
CA MET A 193 4.76 -7.16 -9.56
C MET A 193 5.64 -6.11 -8.88
N GLU A 194 5.08 -4.94 -8.56
CA GLU A 194 5.76 -3.85 -7.86
C GLU A 194 6.16 -4.26 -6.45
N LEU A 195 5.25 -4.91 -5.70
CA LEU A 195 5.53 -5.47 -4.38
C LEU A 195 6.70 -6.48 -4.41
N LEU A 196 6.71 -7.38 -5.39
CA LEU A 196 7.80 -8.36 -5.56
C LEU A 196 9.14 -7.69 -5.89
N LEU A 197 9.14 -6.65 -6.73
CA LEU A 197 10.35 -5.88 -6.99
C LEU A 197 10.86 -5.27 -5.68
N GLN A 198 10.00 -4.54 -4.97
CA GLN A 198 10.38 -3.84 -3.74
C GLN A 198 10.96 -4.79 -2.68
N MET A 199 10.39 -5.98 -2.56
CA MET A 199 10.91 -7.08 -1.74
C MET A 199 12.38 -7.37 -2.11
N VAL A 200 12.66 -7.69 -3.38
CA VAL A 200 14.01 -8.02 -3.86
C VAL A 200 14.98 -6.86 -3.64
N GLU A 201 14.58 -5.61 -3.88
CA GLU A 201 15.47 -4.46 -3.68
C GLU A 201 15.78 -4.18 -2.21
N TYR A 202 14.84 -4.45 -1.30
CA TYR A 202 15.10 -4.33 0.14
C TYR A 202 16.00 -5.46 0.64
N GLU A 203 15.79 -6.70 0.22
CA GLU A 203 16.67 -7.81 0.59
C GLU A 203 18.10 -7.59 0.08
N LYS A 204 18.27 -7.16 -1.19
CA LYS A 204 19.58 -6.80 -1.75
C LYS A 204 20.28 -5.71 -0.93
N ARG A 205 19.53 -4.70 -0.45
CA ARG A 205 20.06 -3.66 0.46
C ARG A 205 20.38 -4.21 1.85
N GLY A 206 19.64 -5.22 2.29
CA GLY A 206 19.84 -5.92 3.56
C GLY A 206 20.99 -6.92 3.55
N ASP A 207 21.61 -7.20 2.40
CA ASP A 207 22.78 -8.08 2.27
C ASP A 207 22.57 -9.45 2.96
N HIS A 208 21.48 -10.14 2.58
CA HIS A 208 21.03 -11.42 3.14
C HIS A 208 20.64 -11.42 4.63
N LYS A 209 20.67 -10.28 5.32
CA LYS A 209 20.27 -10.18 6.75
C LYS A 209 18.80 -9.82 6.93
N LEU A 210 18.14 -9.44 5.85
CA LEU A 210 16.72 -9.14 5.80
C LEU A 210 16.07 -10.16 4.87
N ASP A 211 15.19 -10.99 5.43
CA ASP A 211 14.45 -12.00 4.70
C ASP A 211 12.98 -11.55 4.60
N LEU A 212 12.55 -11.24 3.38
CA LEU A 212 11.20 -10.83 3.03
C LEU A 212 10.49 -11.90 2.19
N GLY A 213 10.99 -13.13 2.18
CA GLY A 213 10.52 -14.15 1.27
C GLY A 213 9.09 -14.60 1.45
N GLU A 214 8.43 -14.25 2.56
CA GLU A 214 6.99 -14.49 2.70
C GLU A 214 6.17 -13.72 1.66
N PHE A 215 6.63 -12.55 1.20
CA PHE A 215 5.95 -11.78 0.16
C PHE A 215 5.98 -12.47 -1.19
N ALA A 216 6.94 -13.36 -1.46
CA ALA A 216 7.01 -14.10 -2.73
C ALA A 216 5.76 -14.96 -3.03
N TYR A 217 4.94 -15.26 -2.01
CA TYR A 217 3.63 -15.91 -2.19
C TYR A 217 2.71 -15.14 -3.16
N VAL A 218 2.79 -13.81 -3.23
CA VAL A 218 1.92 -13.01 -4.10
C VAL A 218 2.10 -13.34 -5.59
N LYS A 219 3.22 -13.94 -5.98
CA LYS A 219 3.42 -14.52 -7.32
C LYS A 219 2.28 -15.45 -7.73
N THR A 220 1.77 -16.25 -6.80
CA THR A 220 0.68 -17.22 -7.05
C THR A 220 -0.65 -16.55 -7.37
N ARG A 221 -0.76 -15.23 -7.16
CA ARG A 221 -1.95 -14.42 -7.36
C ARG A 221 -1.87 -13.55 -8.62
N ILE A 222 -0.78 -13.61 -9.37
CA ILE A 222 -0.65 -12.97 -10.69
C ILE A 222 -1.38 -13.82 -11.72
N VAL A 223 -2.28 -13.23 -12.51
CA VAL A 223 -3.23 -13.98 -13.35
C VAL A 223 -2.91 -13.91 -14.85
N LEU A 224 -2.35 -12.81 -15.32
CA LEU A 224 -2.00 -12.59 -16.72
C LEU A 224 -0.70 -13.31 -17.06
N PRO A 225 -0.68 -14.19 -18.09
CA PRO A 225 0.52 -14.94 -18.46
C PRO A 225 1.73 -14.05 -18.76
N GLU A 226 1.51 -12.88 -19.34
CA GLU A 226 2.57 -11.94 -19.67
C GLU A 226 3.25 -11.36 -18.42
N ILE A 227 2.48 -11.11 -17.36
CA ILE A 227 3.03 -10.60 -16.09
C ILE A 227 3.59 -11.74 -15.23
N GLN A 228 2.99 -12.94 -15.35
CA GLN A 228 3.59 -14.14 -14.76
C GLN A 228 5.02 -14.37 -15.27
N ALA A 229 5.28 -14.13 -16.56
CA ALA A 229 6.61 -14.26 -17.14
C ALA A 229 7.62 -13.26 -16.53
N TRP A 230 7.25 -11.99 -16.35
CA TRP A 230 8.11 -11.02 -15.65
C TRP A 230 8.41 -11.43 -14.22
N ALA A 231 7.39 -11.90 -13.51
CA ALA A 231 7.57 -12.33 -12.14
C ALA A 231 8.42 -13.62 -12.06
N ASP A 232 8.34 -14.52 -13.04
CA ASP A 232 9.23 -15.69 -13.13
C ASP A 232 10.69 -15.27 -13.34
N ASP A 233 10.95 -14.26 -14.18
CA ASP A 233 12.29 -13.73 -14.41
C ASP A 233 12.85 -13.07 -13.14
N LEU A 234 12.04 -12.26 -12.45
CA LEU A 234 12.43 -11.68 -11.17
C LEU A 234 12.75 -12.76 -10.12
N LEU A 235 11.91 -13.80 -10.03
CA LEU A 235 12.16 -14.89 -9.07
C LEU A 235 13.40 -15.71 -9.44
N LYS A 236 13.80 -15.82 -10.71
CA LYS A 236 15.10 -16.42 -11.08
C LYS A 236 16.26 -15.59 -10.54
N GLU A 237 16.22 -14.27 -10.70
CA GLU A 237 17.24 -13.37 -10.16
C GLU A 237 17.32 -13.44 -8.63
N TRP A 238 16.17 -13.42 -7.98
CA TRP A 238 16.04 -13.52 -6.53
C TRP A 238 16.55 -14.86 -5.99
N ASN A 239 16.18 -15.97 -6.64
CA ASN A 239 16.69 -17.28 -6.29
C ASN A 239 18.21 -17.39 -6.44
N ALA A 240 18.77 -16.78 -7.50
CA ALA A 240 20.21 -16.73 -7.71
C ALA A 240 20.92 -15.91 -6.62
N TYR A 241 20.30 -14.80 -6.18
CA TYR A 241 20.81 -13.97 -5.08
C TYR A 241 20.94 -14.81 -3.80
N TRP A 242 19.92 -15.57 -3.41
CA TRP A 242 19.92 -16.38 -2.18
C TRP A 242 20.70 -17.71 -2.27
N VAL A 243 21.43 -18.00 -3.36
CA VAL A 243 22.21 -19.25 -3.48
C VAL A 243 23.26 -19.33 -2.36
N GLY A 244 23.24 -20.43 -1.61
CA GLY A 244 24.18 -20.67 -0.50
C GLY A 244 23.75 -20.03 0.83
N HIS A 245 22.58 -19.40 0.87
CA HIS A 245 21.99 -18.79 2.07
C HIS A 245 20.63 -19.44 2.39
N GLU A 246 20.32 -19.63 3.67
CA GLU A 246 18.99 -20.07 4.10
C GLU A 246 18.01 -18.89 4.08
N HIS A 247 16.79 -19.13 3.60
CA HIS A 247 15.79 -18.09 3.41
C HIS A 247 14.38 -18.67 3.15
N VAL A 248 13.33 -17.89 3.43
CA VAL A 248 11.90 -18.24 3.27
C VAL A 248 11.47 -18.34 1.81
N ARG A 249 10.97 -19.52 1.40
CA ARG A 249 10.48 -19.76 0.02
C ARG A 249 8.98 -19.56 -0.14
N GLY A 250 8.52 -18.32 0.01
CA GLY A 250 7.10 -17.99 -0.13
C GLY A 250 6.53 -18.29 -1.53
N ASP A 251 7.37 -18.27 -2.57
CA ASP A 251 7.05 -18.63 -3.94
C ASP A 251 6.57 -20.07 -4.11
N LYS A 252 6.99 -20.98 -3.22
CA LYS A 252 6.68 -22.42 -3.31
C LYS A 252 5.39 -22.85 -2.60
N ALA A 253 4.66 -21.94 -1.94
CA ALA A 253 3.45 -22.21 -1.16
C ALA A 253 3.49 -23.48 -0.27
N VAL A 254 3.66 -23.31 1.05
CA VAL A 254 3.60 -24.31 2.16
C VAL A 254 4.49 -25.56 2.09
N GLU A 255 4.68 -26.23 0.96
CA GLU A 255 5.29 -27.57 1.00
C GLU A 255 6.81 -27.56 1.26
N SER A 256 7.47 -26.39 1.23
CA SER A 256 8.84 -26.29 1.75
C SER A 256 9.14 -24.89 2.29
N SER A 257 9.11 -24.78 3.62
CA SER A 257 9.80 -23.80 4.46
C SER A 257 9.48 -22.30 4.25
N GLY A 258 8.43 -21.80 4.92
CA GLY A 258 8.53 -20.49 5.57
C GLY A 258 7.27 -19.67 5.81
N VAL A 259 6.12 -19.99 5.20
CA VAL A 259 4.82 -19.46 5.63
C VAL A 259 4.13 -20.52 6.47
N SER A 260 3.87 -20.25 7.77
CA SER A 260 3.19 -21.23 8.61
C SER A 260 1.81 -21.53 8.04
N ALA A 261 1.35 -22.79 8.14
CA ALA A 261 0.02 -23.19 7.67
C ALA A 261 -1.10 -22.31 8.24
N GLN A 262 -0.90 -21.78 9.46
CA GLN A 262 -1.79 -20.79 10.09
C GLN A 262 -1.77 -19.44 9.37
N LYS A 263 -0.60 -18.88 9.01
CA LYS A 263 -0.51 -17.63 8.25
C LYS A 263 -1.18 -17.76 6.89
N LYS A 264 -0.95 -18.88 6.18
CA LYS A 264 -1.65 -19.15 4.92
C LYS A 264 -3.15 -19.26 5.14
N ALA A 265 -3.62 -20.02 6.13
CA ALA A 265 -5.04 -20.15 6.41
C ALA A 265 -5.69 -18.80 6.75
N MET A 266 -4.99 -17.93 7.49
CA MET A 266 -5.47 -16.56 7.75
C MET A 266 -5.58 -15.74 6.48
N GLN A 267 -4.56 -15.80 5.61
CA GLN A 267 -4.53 -15.07 4.35
C GLN A 267 -5.58 -15.60 3.36
N ASP A 268 -5.67 -16.91 3.17
CA ASP A 268 -6.69 -17.56 2.34
C ASP A 268 -8.10 -17.26 2.89
N ASN A 269 -8.32 -17.32 4.20
CA ASN A 269 -9.61 -16.95 4.80
C ASN A 269 -9.96 -15.48 4.61
N TYR A 270 -8.97 -14.59 4.60
CA TYR A 270 -9.17 -13.17 4.37
C TYR A 270 -9.58 -12.89 2.92
N TYR A 271 -8.91 -13.52 1.95
CA TYR A 271 -9.19 -13.30 0.53
C TYR A 271 -10.37 -14.11 -0.02
N ASN A 272 -10.72 -15.24 0.59
CA ASN A 272 -11.79 -16.14 0.14
C ASN A 272 -13.14 -15.96 0.86
N LYS A 273 -13.24 -15.07 1.86
CA LYS A 273 -14.54 -14.65 2.39
C LYS A 273 -15.14 -13.64 1.42
N GLU A 274 -16.24 -14.04 0.77
CA GLU A 274 -17.13 -13.17 -0.02
C GLU A 274 -17.71 -12.03 0.83
#